data_AF-A0A934YWM3-F1
#
_entry.id   AF-A0A934YWM3-F1
#
_cell.length_a   1.000
_cell.length_b   1.000
_cell.length_c   1.000
_cell.angle_alpha   90.00
_cell.angle_beta   90.00
_cell.angle_gamma   90.00
#
_symmetry.space_group_name_H-M   'P 1'
#
loop_
_entity.id
_entity.type
_entity.pdbx_description
1 polymer ?
#
loop_
_entity_poly.entity_id
_entity_poly.type
_entity_poly.pdbx_seq_one_letter_code
_entity_poly.pdbx_strand_id
1 'polypeptide(L)'
;MILRIFLFEVRYWLAQPMVYIFFFLLALMCGAAVAVDNIQIGGSIGSVYRNAPEVIYNFSGFMSFLGLLMVTAFVNGTAIRDFENNTQQIAFSTPIKKHQYLIGKFLGSTFIALIPMLGINIGIIVGSWWPTIDPVRLGPTLLGAHLSAFTLITLPNVLFTSAVIFAVAILLRSSIASFISGIVLLVGYLISQSLMTGLENEISGAMLDPFGLNALEQVTKYWTVSEKNTMMLPTSGVLLWNRLLWIAVSIGIFIFGYLRFSFHDRKQKAKVIVEEPTSALQPALVLPVVTRTYTATNRWKQIRDQIGMDLKRIVTGGVFIITMLLGLAQMITSLAFVTSMYDNVTYPVTYSVVDMLSGSLFIFIIIVVTYYAGDLVWKDREARMNDIKDALPTPSWLPLVGNFLTMLVLLLVVFLIATLAGIITQALNGYMHFELDVYLLYFIVPAMLSFGFFTMLALCVHTLSPNKYLGYFAFILVIVLNIFLWSGIDVESNLVKLNGSPGIRYSDMARFGPYLKGWLFFRAYWWVFGALLLFIAFLFAVRGRESGTGWRLRMAGDKLKRTGRSHFRFWPVGSYWARGDTTIPKW
;
A
#
# COMPACT_ATOMS: atom_id res chain seq x y z
N MET A 1 -29.34 1.11 23.20
CA MET A 1 -27.99 1.73 23.12
C MET A 1 -27.17 1.22 21.93
N ILE A 2 -27.03 -0.10 21.72
CA ILE A 2 -26.32 -0.69 20.56
C ILE A 2 -26.72 -0.03 19.23
N LEU A 3 -28.02 0.00 18.94
CA LEU A 3 -28.53 0.60 17.70
C LEU A 3 -28.16 2.08 17.54
N ARG A 4 -28.09 2.84 18.65
CA ARG A 4 -27.70 4.26 18.60
C ARG A 4 -26.23 4.41 18.23
N ILE A 5 -25.36 3.58 18.81
CA ILE A 5 -23.92 3.57 18.48
C ILE A 5 -23.73 3.11 17.03
N PHE A 6 -24.41 2.05 16.61
CA PHE A 6 -24.41 1.58 15.22
C PHE A 6 -24.82 2.70 14.24
N LEU A 7 -25.96 3.34 14.47
CA LEU A 7 -26.45 4.43 13.61
C LEU A 7 -25.53 5.64 13.63
N PHE A 8 -24.90 5.95 14.77
CA PHE A 8 -23.90 7.00 14.84
C PHE A 8 -22.70 6.71 13.94
N GLU A 9 -22.15 5.49 14.01
CA GLU A 9 -21.03 5.09 13.16
C GLU A 9 -21.39 5.12 11.68
N VAL A 10 -22.59 4.63 11.33
CA VAL A 10 -23.08 4.65 9.95
C VAL A 10 -23.23 6.07 9.44
N ARG A 11 -23.87 6.96 10.21
CA ARG A 11 -24.03 8.38 9.84
C ARG A 11 -22.70 9.09 9.73
N TYR A 12 -21.77 8.82 10.64
CA TYR A 12 -20.43 9.41 10.62
C TYR A 12 -19.71 9.08 9.33
N TRP A 13 -19.66 7.80 8.93
CA TRP A 13 -18.95 7.36 7.74
C TRP A 13 -19.66 7.72 6.43
N LEU A 14 -20.99 7.70 6.39
CA LEU A 14 -21.74 8.18 5.22
C LEU A 14 -21.58 9.68 4.99
N ALA A 15 -21.22 10.46 6.00
CA ALA A 15 -20.84 11.86 5.80
C ALA A 15 -19.42 12.03 5.23
N GLN A 16 -18.58 10.99 5.28
CA GLN A 16 -17.21 11.04 4.77
C GLN A 16 -17.17 10.70 3.28
N PRO A 17 -16.40 11.44 2.46
CA PRO A 17 -16.28 11.14 1.03
C PRO A 17 -15.60 9.79 0.77
N MET A 18 -14.84 9.27 1.73
CA MET A 18 -14.06 8.04 1.61
C MET A 18 -14.90 6.83 1.21
N VAL A 19 -16.09 6.66 1.78
CA VAL A 19 -16.98 5.50 1.48
C VAL A 19 -17.41 5.52 0.01
N TYR A 20 -17.80 6.69 -0.50
CA TYR A 20 -18.25 6.85 -1.88
C TYR A 20 -17.10 6.74 -2.87
N ILE A 21 -15.95 7.33 -2.57
CA ILE A 21 -14.76 7.20 -3.42
C ILE A 21 -14.40 5.72 -3.58
N PHE A 22 -14.46 4.95 -2.50
CA PHE A 22 -14.14 3.53 -2.48
C PHE A 22 -15.17 2.69 -3.25
N PHE A 23 -16.45 3.02 -3.09
CA PHE A 23 -17.54 2.44 -3.86
C PHE A 23 -17.38 2.68 -5.37
N PHE A 24 -17.18 3.93 -5.77
CA PHE A 24 -17.00 4.29 -7.17
C PHE A 24 -15.72 3.72 -7.76
N LEU A 25 -14.65 3.62 -6.96
CA LEU A 25 -13.43 2.94 -7.38
C LEU A 25 -13.70 1.50 -7.79
N LEU A 26 -14.29 0.70 -6.89
CA LEU A 26 -14.56 -0.70 -7.16
C LEU A 26 -15.57 -0.87 -8.31
N ALA A 27 -16.57 0.01 -8.39
CA ALA A 27 -17.52 0.03 -9.50
C ALA A 27 -16.86 0.36 -10.83
N LEU A 28 -15.99 1.36 -10.88
CA LEU A 28 -15.27 1.74 -12.08
C LEU A 28 -14.31 0.63 -12.51
N MET A 29 -13.57 0.02 -11.58
CA MET A 29 -12.63 -1.06 -11.89
C MET A 29 -13.35 -2.29 -12.45
N CYS A 30 -14.41 -2.75 -11.79
CA CYS A 30 -15.16 -3.92 -12.24
C CYS A 30 -15.97 -3.62 -13.51
N GLY A 31 -16.56 -2.42 -13.61
CA GLY A 31 -17.29 -2.00 -14.80
C GLY A 31 -16.40 -1.83 -16.01
N ALA A 32 -15.20 -1.26 -15.84
CA ALA A 32 -14.20 -1.17 -16.90
C ALA A 32 -13.69 -2.55 -17.33
N ALA A 33 -13.51 -3.48 -16.40
CA ALA A 33 -13.12 -4.87 -16.71
C ALA A 33 -14.20 -5.64 -17.50
N VAL A 34 -15.48 -5.32 -17.30
CA VAL A 34 -16.57 -5.86 -18.13
C VAL A 34 -16.64 -5.13 -19.47
N ALA A 35 -16.48 -3.81 -19.46
CA ALA A 35 -16.65 -2.98 -20.65
C ALA A 35 -15.51 -3.10 -21.67
N VAL A 36 -14.27 -3.32 -21.22
CA VAL A 36 -13.09 -3.27 -22.08
C VAL A 36 -12.39 -4.63 -22.17
N ASP A 37 -12.17 -5.07 -23.40
CA ASP A 37 -11.58 -6.36 -23.76
C ASP A 37 -10.18 -6.61 -23.18
N ASN A 38 -9.39 -5.55 -23.08
CA ASN A 38 -8.00 -5.61 -22.65
C ASN A 38 -7.84 -5.55 -21.12
N ILE A 39 -8.92 -5.30 -20.36
CA ILE A 39 -8.85 -5.30 -18.89
C ILE A 39 -9.27 -6.67 -18.38
N GLN A 40 -8.30 -7.42 -17.83
CA GLN A 40 -8.57 -8.71 -17.19
C GLN A 40 -8.36 -8.63 -15.68
N ILE A 41 -9.33 -9.13 -14.93
CA ILE A 41 -9.26 -9.24 -13.47
C ILE A 41 -9.66 -10.68 -13.09
N GLY A 42 -8.75 -11.43 -12.47
CA GLY A 42 -9.09 -12.76 -11.91
C GLY A 42 -9.40 -13.89 -12.91
N GLY A 43 -9.07 -13.74 -14.20
CA GLY A 43 -9.14 -14.83 -15.18
C GLY A 43 -10.51 -15.03 -15.87
N SER A 44 -10.51 -15.91 -16.88
CA SER A 44 -11.57 -16.23 -17.87
C SER A 44 -11.83 -15.13 -18.93
N ILE A 45 -10.97 -15.10 -19.96
CA ILE A 45 -11.27 -14.44 -21.24
C ILE A 45 -11.26 -15.55 -22.30
N GLY A 46 -12.37 -15.68 -23.03
CA GLY A 46 -12.61 -16.73 -24.01
C GLY A 46 -14.09 -16.74 -24.38
N SER A 47 -14.70 -17.92 -24.36
CA SER A 47 -16.12 -18.14 -24.69
C SER A 47 -17.10 -17.92 -23.52
N VAL A 48 -16.61 -17.50 -22.35
CA VAL A 48 -17.43 -17.17 -21.17
C VAL A 48 -17.92 -15.72 -21.29
N TYR A 49 -19.20 -15.47 -20.97
CA TYR A 49 -19.79 -14.15 -21.00
C TYR A 49 -19.19 -13.24 -19.93
N ARG A 50 -19.11 -11.94 -20.19
CA ARG A 50 -18.48 -10.99 -19.25
C ARG A 50 -19.28 -10.70 -18.00
N ASN A 51 -20.59 -10.89 -18.07
CA ASN A 51 -21.50 -10.80 -16.92
C ASN A 51 -21.92 -12.20 -16.43
N ALA A 52 -21.17 -13.24 -16.79
CA ALA A 52 -21.42 -14.60 -16.33
C ALA A 52 -21.29 -14.70 -14.79
N PRO A 53 -22.05 -15.62 -14.16
CA PRO A 53 -21.91 -15.92 -12.74
C PRO A 53 -20.46 -16.18 -12.31
N GLU A 54 -19.68 -16.99 -13.06
CA GLU A 54 -18.26 -17.25 -12.77
C GLU A 54 -17.44 -15.96 -12.64
N VAL A 55 -17.62 -15.02 -13.58
CA VAL A 55 -16.90 -13.74 -13.58
C VAL A 55 -17.29 -12.89 -12.37
N ILE A 56 -18.58 -12.85 -12.04
CA ILE A 56 -19.08 -12.14 -10.85
C ILE A 56 -18.45 -12.70 -9.56
N TYR A 57 -18.33 -14.03 -9.46
CA TYR A 57 -17.72 -14.70 -8.31
C TYR A 57 -16.21 -14.42 -8.21
N ASN A 58 -15.47 -14.52 -9.32
CA ASN A 58 -14.04 -14.21 -9.35
C ASN A 58 -13.76 -12.74 -9.00
N PHE A 59 -14.54 -11.81 -9.56
CA PHE A 59 -14.42 -10.39 -9.23
C PHE A 59 -14.70 -10.14 -7.76
N SER A 60 -15.75 -10.74 -7.22
CA SER A 60 -16.10 -10.59 -5.80
C SER A 60 -15.02 -11.16 -4.87
N GLY A 61 -14.43 -12.30 -5.20
CA GLY A 61 -13.34 -12.89 -4.42
C GLY A 61 -12.07 -12.05 -4.46
N PHE A 62 -11.59 -11.72 -5.66
CA PHE A 62 -10.35 -10.96 -5.84
C PHE A 62 -10.45 -9.53 -5.31
N MET A 63 -11.57 -8.84 -5.56
CA MET A 63 -11.80 -7.49 -5.04
C MET A 63 -12.02 -7.49 -3.53
N SER A 64 -12.61 -8.54 -2.94
CA SER A 64 -12.69 -8.66 -1.47
C SER A 64 -11.31 -8.86 -0.83
N PHE A 65 -10.41 -9.59 -1.50
CA PHE A 65 -9.02 -9.73 -1.08
C PHE A 65 -8.28 -8.39 -1.11
N LEU A 66 -8.33 -7.65 -2.22
CA LEU A 66 -7.76 -6.29 -2.29
C LEU A 66 -8.47 -5.31 -1.35
N GLY A 67 -9.77 -5.49 -1.18
CA GLY A 67 -10.66 -4.74 -0.31
C GLY A 67 -10.30 -4.83 1.17
N LEU A 68 -9.51 -5.82 1.59
CA LEU A 68 -8.96 -5.93 2.94
C LEU A 68 -8.34 -4.62 3.44
N LEU A 69 -7.59 -3.91 2.59
CA LEU A 69 -6.96 -2.64 2.97
C LEU A 69 -8.01 -1.54 3.23
N MET A 70 -9.11 -1.57 2.48
CA MET A 70 -10.24 -0.64 2.63
C MET A 70 -11.03 -0.96 3.91
N VAL A 71 -11.31 -2.24 4.17
CA VAL A 71 -11.94 -2.71 5.41
C VAL A 71 -11.08 -2.28 6.61
N THR A 72 -9.76 -2.43 6.51
CA THR A 72 -8.81 -2.00 7.56
C THR A 72 -9.00 -0.53 7.92
N ALA A 73 -9.15 0.36 6.95
CA ALA A 73 -9.30 1.78 7.21
C ALA A 73 -10.58 2.10 8.00
N PHE A 74 -11.74 1.54 7.62
CA PHE A 74 -13.01 1.80 8.29
C PHE A 74 -13.07 1.20 9.70
N VAL A 75 -12.63 -0.05 9.83
CA VAL A 75 -12.66 -0.80 11.09
C VAL A 75 -11.69 -0.18 12.09
N ASN A 76 -10.46 0.11 11.66
CA ASN A 76 -9.48 0.79 12.49
C ASN A 76 -9.96 2.18 12.93
N GLY A 77 -10.41 3.01 11.99
CA GLY A 77 -10.88 4.37 12.25
C GLY A 77 -12.13 4.44 13.14
N THR A 78 -12.86 3.32 13.29
CA THR A 78 -14.01 3.20 14.21
C THR A 78 -13.58 2.67 15.58
N ALA A 79 -12.77 1.62 15.59
CA ALA A 79 -12.29 0.98 16.81
C ALA A 79 -11.43 1.91 17.66
N ILE A 80 -10.54 2.68 17.03
CA ILE A 80 -9.52 3.47 17.74
C ILE A 80 -9.90 4.95 17.89
N ARG A 81 -10.97 5.41 17.24
CA ARG A 81 -11.38 6.83 17.22
C ARG A 81 -11.37 7.51 18.58
N ASP A 82 -11.93 6.82 19.57
CA ASP A 82 -12.06 7.38 20.92
C ASP A 82 -10.73 7.44 21.68
N PHE A 83 -9.77 6.58 21.30
CA PHE A 83 -8.41 6.59 21.83
C PHE A 83 -7.57 7.68 21.16
N GLU A 84 -7.64 7.81 19.83
CA GLU A 84 -6.87 8.83 19.09
C GLU A 84 -7.31 10.26 19.43
N ASN A 85 -8.62 10.48 19.60
CA ASN A 85 -9.18 11.79 19.90
C ASN A 85 -9.25 12.10 21.41
N ASN A 86 -8.73 11.22 22.27
CA ASN A 86 -8.80 11.32 23.74
C ASN A 86 -10.23 11.44 24.30
N THR A 87 -11.25 10.98 23.57
CA THR A 87 -12.66 11.01 24.01
C THR A 87 -13.07 9.75 24.79
N GLN A 88 -12.19 8.75 24.88
CA GLN A 88 -12.45 7.48 25.58
C GLN A 88 -12.89 7.66 27.04
N GLN A 89 -12.29 8.60 27.79
CA GLN A 89 -12.62 8.80 29.20
C GLN A 89 -14.04 9.34 29.39
N ILE A 90 -14.49 10.19 28.47
CA ILE A 90 -15.87 10.70 28.42
C ILE A 90 -16.82 9.55 28.06
N ALA A 91 -16.51 8.79 27.02
CA ALA A 91 -17.36 7.66 26.61
C ALA A 91 -17.48 6.59 27.72
N PHE A 92 -16.39 6.25 28.40
CA PHE A 92 -16.36 5.16 29.39
C PHE A 92 -16.89 5.55 30.77
N SER A 93 -17.07 6.84 31.05
CA SER A 93 -17.70 7.36 32.28
C SER A 93 -19.22 7.47 32.18
N THR A 94 -19.78 7.35 30.98
CA THR A 94 -21.23 7.29 30.76
C THR A 94 -21.78 5.88 31.08
N PRO A 95 -23.10 5.71 31.29
CA PRO A 95 -23.70 4.41 31.61
C PRO A 95 -23.75 3.42 30.43
N ILE A 96 -22.77 3.46 29.52
CA ILE A 96 -22.64 2.56 28.37
C ILE A 96 -22.02 1.24 28.84
N LYS A 97 -22.73 0.13 28.62
CA LYS A 97 -22.19 -1.21 28.93
C LYS A 97 -21.21 -1.69 27.86
N LYS A 98 -20.25 -2.55 28.24
CA LYS A 98 -19.20 -3.10 27.38
C LYS A 98 -19.73 -3.73 26.07
N HIS A 99 -20.75 -4.58 26.18
CA HIS A 99 -21.37 -5.20 25.00
C HIS A 99 -22.05 -4.18 24.09
N GLN A 100 -22.59 -3.10 24.65
CA GLN A 100 -23.26 -2.06 23.87
C GLN A 100 -22.26 -1.28 23.03
N TYR A 101 -21.13 -0.94 23.64
CA TYR A 101 -20.03 -0.23 22.99
C TYR A 101 -19.39 -1.07 21.87
N LEU A 102 -18.96 -2.30 22.18
CA LEU A 102 -18.20 -3.12 21.23
C LEU A 102 -19.05 -3.66 20.08
N ILE A 103 -20.26 -4.19 20.35
CA ILE A 103 -21.13 -4.73 19.31
C ILE A 103 -21.60 -3.60 18.39
N GLY A 104 -21.98 -2.44 18.95
CA GLY A 104 -22.41 -1.28 18.16
C GLY A 104 -21.33 -0.79 17.21
N LYS A 105 -20.09 -0.65 17.70
CA LYS A 105 -18.95 -0.22 16.87
C LYS A 105 -18.55 -1.26 15.83
N PHE A 106 -18.47 -2.53 16.22
CA PHE A 106 -18.11 -3.60 15.29
C PHE A 106 -19.12 -3.70 14.15
N LEU A 107 -20.40 -3.86 14.46
CA LEU A 107 -21.46 -3.93 13.44
C LEU A 107 -21.50 -2.66 12.57
N GLY A 108 -21.31 -1.47 13.16
CA GLY A 108 -21.29 -0.22 12.42
C GLY A 108 -20.15 -0.17 11.41
N SER A 109 -18.94 -0.53 11.85
CA SER A 109 -17.75 -0.55 10.98
C SER A 109 -17.82 -1.64 9.90
N THR A 110 -18.26 -2.85 10.25
CA THR A 110 -18.42 -3.96 9.30
C THR A 110 -19.49 -3.65 8.26
N PHE A 111 -20.61 -3.05 8.66
CA PHE A 111 -21.67 -2.63 7.73
C PHE A 111 -21.18 -1.56 6.75
N ILE A 112 -20.47 -0.54 7.23
CA ILE A 112 -19.89 0.48 6.36
C ILE A 112 -18.87 -0.12 5.40
N ALA A 113 -18.07 -1.08 5.85
CA ALA A 113 -17.08 -1.76 5.01
C ALA A 113 -17.71 -2.60 3.88
N LEU A 114 -18.97 -3.04 4.02
CA LEU A 114 -19.72 -3.72 2.96
C LEU A 114 -20.18 -2.77 1.84
N ILE A 115 -20.39 -1.48 2.14
CA ILE A 115 -20.93 -0.52 1.16
C ILE A 115 -20.02 -0.41 -0.07
N PRO A 116 -18.70 -0.16 0.06
CA PRO A 116 -17.82 -0.16 -1.11
C PRO A 116 -17.85 -1.45 -1.93
N MET A 117 -18.04 -2.61 -1.29
CA MET A 117 -18.06 -3.89 -1.99
C MET A 117 -19.31 -4.07 -2.87
N LEU A 118 -20.40 -3.36 -2.58
CA LEU A 118 -21.54 -3.27 -3.52
C LEU A 118 -21.14 -2.64 -4.86
N GLY A 119 -20.09 -1.82 -4.85
CA GLY A 119 -19.48 -1.26 -6.06
C GLY A 119 -19.07 -2.35 -7.04
N ILE A 120 -18.61 -3.52 -6.59
CA ILE A 120 -18.24 -4.64 -7.47
C ILE A 120 -19.43 -5.07 -8.33
N ASN A 121 -20.58 -5.33 -7.69
CA ASN A 121 -21.78 -5.79 -8.37
C ASN A 121 -22.38 -4.71 -9.27
N ILE A 122 -22.49 -3.48 -8.76
CA ILE A 122 -23.01 -2.35 -9.53
C ILE A 122 -22.09 -2.03 -10.72
N GLY A 123 -20.78 -2.15 -10.53
CA GLY A 123 -19.78 -2.01 -11.59
C GLY A 123 -20.02 -3.00 -12.72
N ILE A 124 -20.21 -4.28 -12.41
CA ILE A 124 -20.47 -5.31 -13.44
C ILE A 124 -21.78 -5.03 -14.20
N ILE A 125 -22.85 -4.66 -13.50
CA ILE A 125 -24.16 -4.36 -14.12
C ILE A 125 -24.09 -3.11 -15.00
N VAL A 126 -23.49 -2.03 -14.52
CA VAL A 126 -23.35 -0.79 -15.30
C VAL A 126 -22.36 -1.00 -16.45
N GLY A 127 -21.31 -1.78 -16.21
CA GLY A 127 -20.33 -2.16 -17.21
C GLY A 127 -20.96 -2.94 -18.36
N SER A 128 -21.91 -3.84 -18.10
CA SER A 128 -22.60 -4.58 -19.17
C SER A 128 -23.55 -3.72 -20.01
N TRP A 129 -23.90 -2.51 -19.56
CA TRP A 129 -24.65 -1.53 -20.35
C TRP A 129 -23.76 -0.66 -21.24
N TRP A 130 -22.44 -0.87 -21.20
CA TRP A 130 -21.52 -0.04 -21.95
C TRP A 130 -21.64 -0.29 -23.46
N PRO A 131 -21.82 0.75 -24.30
CA PRO A 131 -22.20 0.58 -25.71
C PRO A 131 -21.17 -0.13 -26.59
N THR A 132 -19.90 -0.19 -26.19
CA THR A 132 -18.82 -0.72 -27.04
C THR A 132 -18.64 -2.23 -26.95
N ILE A 133 -19.44 -2.93 -26.15
CA ILE A 133 -19.34 -4.38 -25.97
C ILE A 133 -20.14 -5.08 -27.05
N ASP A 134 -19.55 -6.10 -27.69
CA ASP A 134 -20.27 -7.00 -28.58
C ASP A 134 -21.38 -7.73 -27.80
N PRO A 135 -22.67 -7.60 -28.17
CA PRO A 135 -23.78 -8.27 -27.51
C PRO A 135 -23.62 -9.78 -27.40
N VAL A 136 -22.86 -10.43 -28.30
CA VAL A 136 -22.58 -11.87 -28.27
C VAL A 136 -21.74 -12.26 -27.05
N ARG A 137 -20.99 -11.32 -26.45
CA ARG A 137 -20.17 -11.56 -25.24
C ARG A 137 -20.93 -11.31 -23.93
N LEU A 138 -22.21 -10.94 -24.01
CA LEU A 138 -23.06 -10.67 -22.85
C LEU A 138 -24.19 -11.70 -22.76
N GLY A 139 -24.30 -12.33 -21.59
CA GLY A 139 -25.43 -13.18 -21.23
C GLY A 139 -26.56 -12.39 -20.57
N PRO A 140 -27.64 -13.06 -20.15
CA PRO A 140 -28.67 -12.42 -19.32
C PRO A 140 -28.10 -12.01 -17.96
N THR A 141 -28.47 -10.83 -17.47
CA THR A 141 -28.03 -10.33 -16.15
C THR A 141 -28.73 -11.11 -15.03
N LEU A 142 -28.05 -12.10 -14.48
CA LEU A 142 -28.57 -12.94 -13.39
C LEU A 142 -28.39 -12.25 -12.04
N LEU A 143 -29.42 -11.54 -11.56
CA LEU A 143 -29.41 -10.90 -10.24
C LEU A 143 -29.13 -11.88 -9.08
N GLY A 144 -29.54 -13.15 -9.23
CA GLY A 144 -29.23 -14.20 -8.27
C GLY A 144 -27.73 -14.49 -8.13
N ALA A 145 -26.96 -14.34 -9.22
CA ALA A 145 -25.50 -14.48 -9.19
C ALA A 145 -24.85 -13.35 -8.38
N HIS A 146 -25.30 -12.11 -8.56
CA HIS A 146 -24.84 -10.96 -7.76
C HIS A 146 -25.15 -11.13 -6.26
N LEU A 147 -26.37 -11.55 -5.93
CA LEU A 147 -26.77 -11.75 -4.54
C LEU A 147 -25.97 -12.89 -3.89
N SER A 148 -25.79 -14.02 -4.59
CA SER A 148 -24.99 -15.15 -4.10
C SER A 148 -23.51 -14.78 -3.94
N ALA A 149 -22.94 -14.01 -4.86
CA ALA A 149 -21.56 -13.52 -4.74
C ALA A 149 -21.38 -12.60 -3.53
N PHE A 150 -22.36 -11.72 -3.28
CA PHE A 150 -22.33 -10.83 -2.14
C PHE A 150 -22.45 -11.61 -0.80
N THR A 151 -23.37 -12.57 -0.72
CA THR A 151 -23.64 -13.30 0.54
C THR A 151 -22.63 -14.42 0.83
N LEU A 152 -22.19 -15.17 -0.19
CA LEU A 152 -21.30 -16.32 0.00
C LEU A 152 -19.81 -15.97 -0.07
N ILE A 153 -19.43 -14.85 -0.71
CA ILE A 153 -18.02 -14.48 -0.87
C ILE A 153 -17.73 -13.18 -0.11
N THR A 154 -18.40 -12.09 -0.50
CA THR A 154 -18.06 -10.74 -0.01
C THR A 154 -18.30 -10.61 1.50
N LEU A 155 -19.48 -11.01 1.96
CA LEU A 155 -19.90 -10.86 3.36
C LEU A 155 -19.00 -11.66 4.34
N PRO A 156 -18.70 -12.96 4.13
CA PRO A 156 -17.78 -13.71 4.99
C PRO A 156 -16.38 -13.09 5.00
N ASN A 157 -15.88 -12.65 3.85
CA ASN A 157 -14.54 -12.06 3.74
C ASN A 157 -14.45 -10.73 4.52
N VAL A 158 -15.44 -9.84 4.38
CA VAL A 158 -15.49 -8.59 5.14
C VAL A 158 -15.68 -8.83 6.63
N LEU A 159 -16.50 -9.82 7.01
CA LEU A 159 -16.72 -10.17 8.41
C LEU A 159 -15.43 -10.68 9.07
N PHE A 160 -14.71 -11.59 8.42
CA PHE A 160 -13.45 -12.15 8.91
C PHE A 160 -12.38 -11.09 9.08
N THR A 161 -12.14 -10.31 8.04
CA THR A 161 -11.14 -9.24 8.05
C THR A 161 -11.49 -8.18 9.09
N SER A 162 -12.77 -7.76 9.17
CA SER A 162 -13.23 -6.84 10.21
C SER A 162 -13.04 -7.40 11.62
N ALA A 163 -13.31 -8.69 11.85
CA ALA A 163 -13.17 -9.30 13.17
C ALA A 163 -11.72 -9.28 13.66
N VAL A 164 -10.78 -9.70 12.81
CA VAL A 164 -9.34 -9.68 13.12
C VAL A 164 -8.86 -8.26 13.41
N ILE A 165 -9.14 -7.34 12.50
CA ILE A 165 -8.66 -5.96 12.59
C ILE A 165 -9.27 -5.25 13.79
N PHE A 166 -10.58 -5.41 14.02
CA PHE A 166 -11.27 -4.83 15.17
C PHE A 166 -10.70 -5.37 16.49
N ALA A 167 -10.51 -6.68 16.60
CA ALA A 167 -9.95 -7.30 17.79
C ALA A 167 -8.54 -6.76 18.10
N VAL A 168 -7.67 -6.67 17.09
CA VAL A 168 -6.32 -6.15 17.29
C VAL A 168 -6.35 -4.65 17.63
N ALA A 169 -7.17 -3.87 16.94
CA ALA A 169 -7.32 -2.43 17.14
C ALA A 169 -7.75 -2.09 18.58
N ILE A 170 -8.77 -2.78 19.12
CA ILE A 170 -9.25 -2.51 20.48
C ILE A 170 -8.31 -3.02 21.57
N LEU A 171 -7.58 -4.11 21.31
CA LEU A 171 -6.68 -4.73 22.30
C LEU A 171 -5.35 -4.00 22.42
N LEU A 172 -4.80 -3.56 21.28
CA LEU A 172 -3.52 -2.85 21.23
C LEU A 172 -3.69 -1.33 21.30
N ARG A 173 -4.91 -0.81 21.10
CA ARG A 173 -5.24 0.63 21.11
C ARG A 173 -4.27 1.42 20.22
N SER A 174 -3.87 0.83 19.10
CA SER A 174 -2.84 1.36 18.20
C SER A 174 -3.26 1.18 16.75
N SER A 175 -3.38 2.31 16.04
CA SER A 175 -3.67 2.33 14.60
C SER A 175 -2.61 1.58 13.81
N ILE A 176 -1.35 1.74 14.21
CA ILE A 176 -0.21 1.03 13.62
C ILE A 176 -0.43 -0.49 13.67
N ALA A 177 -0.81 -1.03 14.83
CA ALA A 177 -0.96 -2.47 14.98
C ALA A 177 -2.12 -3.05 14.15
N SER A 178 -3.21 -2.28 14.00
CA SER A 178 -4.35 -2.62 13.16
C SER A 178 -3.97 -2.71 11.67
N PHE A 179 -3.19 -1.74 11.17
CA PHE A 179 -2.66 -1.79 9.81
C PHE A 179 -1.67 -2.93 9.59
N ILE A 180 -0.81 -3.22 10.58
CA ILE A 180 0.06 -4.41 10.54
C ILE A 180 -0.78 -5.67 10.39
N SER A 181 -1.91 -5.81 11.10
CA SER A 181 -2.78 -6.98 10.95
C SER A 181 -3.32 -7.16 9.54
N GLY A 182 -3.71 -6.06 8.87
CA GLY A 182 -4.07 -6.12 7.45
C GLY A 182 -2.93 -6.63 6.56
N ILE A 183 -1.70 -6.16 6.79
CA ILE A 183 -0.51 -6.64 6.07
C ILE A 183 -0.24 -8.12 6.38
N VAL A 184 -0.33 -8.53 7.65
CA VAL A 184 -0.15 -9.93 8.07
C VAL A 184 -1.16 -10.84 7.38
N LEU A 185 -2.43 -10.43 7.30
CA LEU A 185 -3.46 -11.20 6.59
C LEU A 185 -3.18 -11.30 5.10
N LEU A 186 -2.75 -10.20 4.47
CA LEU A 186 -2.43 -10.15 3.05
C LEU A 186 -1.23 -11.04 2.72
N VAL A 187 -0.11 -10.88 3.42
CA VAL A 187 1.11 -11.68 3.17
C VAL A 187 0.91 -13.13 3.61
N GLY A 188 0.23 -13.36 4.74
CA GLY A 188 -0.12 -14.70 5.18
C GLY A 188 -0.96 -15.46 4.16
N TYR A 189 -1.88 -14.76 3.47
CA TYR A 189 -2.62 -15.36 2.35
C TYR A 189 -1.70 -15.71 1.17
N LEU A 190 -0.76 -14.83 0.78
CA LEU A 190 0.21 -15.15 -0.29
C LEU A 190 1.09 -16.35 0.07
N ILE A 191 1.51 -16.47 1.33
CA ILE A 191 2.30 -17.61 1.81
C ILE A 191 1.46 -18.88 1.70
N SER A 192 0.22 -18.81 2.18
CA SER A 192 -0.73 -19.91 2.11
C SER A 192 -0.94 -20.37 0.66
N GLN A 193 -1.12 -19.44 -0.28
CA GLN A 193 -1.26 -19.76 -1.70
C GLN A 193 -0.03 -20.47 -2.28
N SER A 194 1.17 -19.97 -1.96
CA SER A 194 2.43 -20.59 -2.40
C SER A 194 2.68 -21.97 -1.78
N LEU A 195 2.15 -22.24 -0.58
CA LEU A 195 2.22 -23.58 0.02
C LEU A 195 1.16 -24.52 -0.53
N MET A 196 -0.01 -23.98 -0.87
CA MET A 196 -1.15 -24.75 -1.38
C MET A 196 -0.94 -25.28 -2.80
N THR A 197 -0.06 -24.66 -3.60
CA THR A 197 0.30 -25.16 -4.94
C THR A 197 0.94 -26.56 -4.93
N GLY A 198 1.54 -26.98 -3.82
CA GLY A 198 2.14 -28.31 -3.66
C GLY A 198 1.23 -29.33 -2.96
N LEU A 199 0.00 -28.96 -2.57
CA LEU A 199 -0.90 -29.88 -1.88
C LEU A 199 -1.58 -30.81 -2.90
N GLU A 200 -1.34 -32.11 -2.75
CA GLU A 200 -2.09 -33.14 -3.48
C GLU A 200 -3.59 -33.13 -3.12
N ASN A 201 -3.93 -32.68 -1.91
CA ASN A 201 -5.31 -32.62 -1.43
C ASN A 201 -5.92 -31.22 -1.62
N GLU A 202 -6.65 -31.03 -2.71
CA GLU A 202 -7.33 -29.77 -3.04
C GLU A 202 -8.35 -29.34 -1.97
N ILE A 203 -8.97 -30.29 -1.25
CA ILE A 203 -9.99 -29.98 -0.24
C ILE A 203 -9.39 -29.26 0.97
N SER A 204 -8.19 -29.64 1.41
CA SER A 204 -7.54 -28.95 2.52
C SER A 204 -7.11 -27.53 2.12
N GLY A 205 -6.63 -27.37 0.89
CA GLY A 205 -6.35 -26.07 0.29
C GLY A 205 -7.58 -25.16 0.24
N ALA A 206 -8.73 -25.71 -0.15
CA ALA A 206 -10.00 -24.99 -0.17
C ALA A 206 -10.54 -24.65 1.23
N MET A 207 -10.37 -25.51 2.23
CA MET A 207 -10.83 -25.25 3.60
C MET A 207 -9.99 -24.19 4.32
N LEU A 208 -8.67 -24.21 4.12
CA LEU A 208 -7.73 -23.31 4.78
C LEU A 208 -7.66 -21.92 4.13
N ASP A 209 -8.36 -21.69 3.02
CA ASP A 209 -8.41 -20.38 2.36
C ASP A 209 -9.49 -19.47 2.98
N PRO A 210 -9.12 -18.39 3.71
CA PRO A 210 -10.07 -17.45 4.32
C PRO A 210 -10.85 -16.60 3.33
N PHE A 211 -10.29 -16.32 2.16
CA PHE A 211 -10.99 -15.58 1.10
C PHE A 211 -11.81 -16.54 0.21
N GLY A 212 -11.46 -17.82 0.24
CA GLY A 212 -12.06 -18.96 -0.45
C GLY A 212 -12.11 -18.80 -1.96
N LEU A 213 -11.03 -18.24 -2.52
CA LEU A 213 -10.72 -18.26 -3.94
C LEU A 213 -10.37 -19.69 -4.40
N ASN A 214 -9.66 -20.46 -3.58
CA ASN A 214 -9.35 -21.87 -3.85
C ASN A 214 -10.63 -22.73 -3.78
N ALA A 215 -11.51 -22.42 -2.83
CA ALA A 215 -12.82 -23.09 -2.75
C ALA A 215 -13.71 -22.75 -3.95
N LEU A 216 -13.62 -21.52 -4.46
CA LEU A 216 -14.29 -21.11 -5.69
C LEU A 216 -13.72 -21.86 -6.91
N GLU A 217 -12.40 -21.86 -7.06
CA GLU A 217 -11.71 -22.56 -8.14
C GLU A 217 -12.02 -24.06 -8.14
N GLN A 218 -11.98 -24.72 -6.98
CA GLN A 218 -12.30 -26.15 -6.87
C GLN A 218 -13.73 -26.47 -7.34
N VAL A 219 -14.70 -25.61 -7.01
CA VAL A 219 -16.10 -25.79 -7.41
C VAL A 219 -16.30 -25.55 -8.90
N THR A 220 -15.59 -24.58 -9.48
CA THR A 220 -15.74 -24.18 -10.89
C THR A 220 -14.77 -24.89 -11.85
N LYS A 221 -13.79 -25.64 -11.34
CA LYS A 221 -12.70 -26.29 -12.09
C LYS A 221 -13.20 -27.14 -13.27
N TYR A 222 -14.26 -27.92 -13.03
CA TYR A 222 -14.82 -28.83 -14.02
C TYR A 222 -16.05 -28.27 -14.76
N TRP A 223 -16.40 -27.01 -14.52
CA TRP A 223 -17.53 -26.40 -15.23
C TRP A 223 -17.19 -26.16 -16.69
N THR A 224 -18.07 -26.65 -17.56
CA THR A 224 -18.07 -26.29 -18.98
C THR A 224 -18.34 -24.80 -19.17
N VAL A 225 -18.04 -24.26 -20.34
CA VAL A 225 -18.31 -22.85 -20.68
C VAL A 225 -19.80 -22.50 -20.48
N SER A 226 -20.70 -23.40 -20.87
CA SER A 226 -22.14 -23.21 -20.69
C SER A 226 -22.52 -23.13 -19.21
N GLU A 227 -21.91 -23.97 -18.37
CA GLU A 227 -22.15 -23.98 -16.92
C GLU A 227 -21.59 -22.73 -16.25
N LYS A 228 -20.37 -22.30 -16.61
CA LYS A 228 -19.78 -21.03 -16.13
C LYS A 228 -20.66 -19.82 -16.41
N ASN A 229 -21.39 -19.85 -17.53
CA ASN A 229 -22.31 -18.81 -17.97
C ASN A 229 -23.68 -18.81 -17.26
N THR A 230 -24.10 -19.93 -16.65
CA THR A 230 -25.49 -20.11 -16.22
C THR A 230 -25.67 -20.64 -14.80
N MET A 231 -24.74 -21.45 -14.30
CA MET A 231 -24.83 -22.05 -12.97
C MET A 231 -24.54 -21.05 -11.87
N MET A 232 -25.35 -21.11 -10.82
CA MET A 232 -25.09 -20.40 -9.57
C MET A 232 -24.18 -21.24 -8.66
N LEU A 233 -23.49 -20.58 -7.74
CA LEU A 233 -22.70 -21.30 -6.74
C LEU A 233 -23.59 -22.25 -5.92
N PRO A 234 -23.17 -23.52 -5.76
CA PRO A 234 -23.89 -24.46 -4.93
C PRO A 234 -23.87 -23.97 -3.48
N THR A 235 -25.04 -23.99 -2.83
CA THR A 235 -25.16 -23.74 -1.39
C THR A 235 -24.89 -25.00 -0.57
N SER A 236 -24.08 -25.92 -1.10
CA SER A 236 -23.70 -27.20 -0.52
C SER A 236 -22.26 -27.53 -0.91
N GLY A 237 -21.66 -28.50 -0.22
CA GLY A 237 -20.28 -28.93 -0.50
C GLY A 237 -19.21 -28.04 0.13
N VAL A 238 -18.01 -28.09 -0.44
CA VAL A 238 -16.78 -27.51 0.13
C VAL A 238 -16.91 -25.99 0.34
N LEU A 239 -17.47 -25.26 -0.63
CA LEU A 239 -17.58 -23.81 -0.48
C LEU A 239 -18.41 -23.41 0.73
N LEU A 240 -19.59 -24.02 0.94
CA LEU A 240 -20.44 -23.70 2.10
C LEU A 240 -19.70 -23.98 3.43
N TRP A 241 -19.04 -25.14 3.53
CA TRP A 241 -18.28 -25.50 4.73
C TRP A 241 -17.14 -24.52 5.00
N ASN A 242 -16.45 -24.05 3.96
CA ASN A 242 -15.46 -22.99 4.08
C ASN A 242 -16.11 -21.71 4.66
N ARG A 243 -17.27 -21.28 4.14
CA ARG A 243 -17.94 -20.06 4.61
C ARG A 243 -18.44 -20.17 6.04
N LEU A 244 -19.02 -21.30 6.41
CA LEU A 244 -19.45 -21.56 7.78
C LEU A 244 -18.25 -21.56 8.74
N LEU A 245 -17.14 -22.19 8.35
CA LEU A 245 -15.91 -22.21 9.13
C LEU A 245 -15.38 -20.79 9.36
N TRP A 246 -15.21 -19.99 8.31
CA TRP A 246 -14.64 -18.65 8.44
C TRP A 246 -15.59 -17.66 9.12
N ILE A 247 -16.90 -17.80 8.97
CA ILE A 247 -17.87 -17.06 9.80
C ILE A 247 -17.74 -17.44 11.28
N ALA A 248 -17.64 -18.74 11.59
CA ALA A 248 -17.45 -19.21 12.97
C ALA A 248 -16.14 -18.69 13.57
N VAL A 249 -15.05 -18.73 12.80
CA VAL A 249 -13.75 -18.15 13.20
C VAL A 249 -13.87 -16.64 13.44
N SER A 250 -14.58 -15.91 12.57
CA SER A 250 -14.81 -14.47 12.73
C SER A 250 -15.54 -14.15 14.04
N ILE A 251 -16.60 -14.91 14.34
CA ILE A 251 -17.36 -14.77 15.59
C ILE A 251 -16.45 -15.11 16.78
N GLY A 252 -15.67 -16.18 16.71
CA GLY A 252 -14.70 -16.56 17.74
C GLY A 252 -13.67 -15.47 18.04
N ILE A 253 -13.11 -14.85 16.99
CA ILE A 253 -12.15 -13.75 17.11
C ILE A 253 -12.80 -12.50 17.73
N PHE A 254 -14.02 -12.16 17.30
CA PHE A 254 -14.75 -11.06 17.90
C PHE A 254 -15.06 -11.32 19.38
N ILE A 255 -15.51 -12.53 19.74
CA ILE A 255 -15.74 -12.94 21.13
C ILE A 255 -14.43 -12.86 21.93
N PHE A 256 -13.31 -13.31 21.38
CA PHE A 256 -12.00 -13.17 22.02
C PHE A 256 -11.64 -11.70 22.30
N GLY A 257 -11.77 -10.83 21.29
CA GLY A 257 -11.57 -9.39 21.45
C GLY A 257 -12.50 -8.78 22.49
N TYR A 258 -13.77 -9.20 22.47
CA TYR A 258 -14.77 -8.82 23.47
C TYR A 258 -14.35 -9.25 24.88
N LEU A 259 -13.99 -10.50 25.11
CA LEU A 259 -13.64 -11.01 26.43
C LEU A 259 -12.40 -10.29 27.01
N ARG A 260 -11.38 -10.04 26.17
CA ARG A 260 -10.12 -9.43 26.58
C ARG A 260 -10.17 -7.91 26.74
N PHE A 261 -11.14 -7.23 26.12
CA PHE A 261 -11.29 -5.79 26.25
C PHE A 261 -11.70 -5.35 27.66
N SER A 262 -11.15 -4.23 28.14
CA SER A 262 -11.54 -3.58 29.40
C SER A 262 -11.59 -2.07 29.23
N PHE A 263 -12.58 -1.44 29.89
CA PHE A 263 -12.69 0.02 29.99
C PHE A 263 -11.64 0.62 30.92
N HIS A 264 -11.09 -0.17 31.83
CA HIS A 264 -10.00 0.30 32.68
C HIS A 264 -8.75 0.55 31.82
N ASP A 265 -8.07 1.67 32.06
CA ASP A 265 -6.75 1.86 31.51
C ASP A 265 -5.81 0.76 32.02
N ARG A 266 -4.93 0.27 31.13
CA ARG A 266 -3.81 -0.57 31.57
C ARG A 266 -3.11 0.22 32.66
N LYS A 267 -2.95 -0.36 33.86
CA LYS A 267 -2.20 0.22 34.97
C LYS A 267 -0.86 0.72 34.44
N GLN A 268 -0.78 2.00 34.06
CA GLN A 268 0.49 2.67 33.95
C GLN A 268 0.95 2.72 35.39
N LYS A 269 2.08 2.07 35.70
CA LYS A 269 2.83 2.41 36.91
C LYS A 269 3.02 3.92 36.80
N ALA A 270 2.28 4.67 37.60
CA ALA A 270 2.52 6.09 37.74
C ALA A 270 4.00 6.19 38.03
N LYS A 271 4.75 6.77 37.10
CA LYS A 271 6.15 7.07 37.34
C LYS A 271 6.08 7.97 38.56
N VAL A 272 6.57 7.49 39.70
CA VAL A 272 6.66 8.30 40.91
C VAL A 272 7.37 9.55 40.44
N ILE A 273 6.65 10.66 40.41
CA ILE A 273 7.25 11.97 40.19
C ILE A 273 8.05 12.14 41.47
N VAL A 274 9.32 11.73 41.41
CA VAL A 274 10.29 12.13 42.39
C VAL A 274 10.32 13.64 42.22
N GLU A 275 9.69 14.36 43.14
CA GLU A 275 9.88 15.79 43.26
C GLU A 275 11.39 15.98 43.31
N GLU A 276 11.96 16.51 42.24
CA GLU A 276 13.35 16.94 42.27
C GLU A 276 13.42 17.96 43.42
N PRO A 277 14.32 17.75 44.40
CA PRO A 277 14.49 18.75 45.44
C PRO A 277 14.77 20.06 44.73
N THR A 278 13.99 21.09 45.05
CA THR A 278 14.08 22.43 44.48
C THR A 278 15.54 22.86 44.51
N SER A 279 16.25 22.63 43.40
CA SER A 279 17.68 22.87 43.34
C SER A 279 17.83 24.37 43.42
N ALA A 280 18.51 24.83 44.45
CA ALA A 280 18.88 26.23 44.59
C ALA A 280 19.43 26.71 43.25
N LEU A 281 18.93 27.85 42.76
CA LEU A 281 19.30 28.49 41.50
C LEU A 281 20.81 28.35 41.27
N GLN A 282 21.19 27.40 40.41
CA GLN A 282 22.59 27.26 40.03
C GLN A 282 23.00 28.55 39.33
N PRO A 283 24.19 29.11 39.64
CA PRO A 283 24.67 30.29 38.95
C PRO A 283 24.68 30.00 37.45
N ALA A 284 24.08 30.92 36.68
CA ALA A 284 23.87 30.75 35.25
C ALA A 284 25.18 30.33 34.58
N LEU A 285 25.25 29.06 34.14
CA LEU A 285 26.37 28.57 33.36
C LEU A 285 26.49 29.50 32.14
N VAL A 286 27.66 30.12 31.96
CA VAL A 286 27.93 30.91 30.76
C VAL A 286 27.86 29.95 29.57
N LEU A 287 26.73 29.97 28.86
CA LEU A 287 26.52 29.12 27.71
C LEU A 287 27.57 29.46 26.65
N PRO A 288 28.28 28.47 26.09
CA PRO A 288 29.21 28.73 25.02
C PRO A 288 28.47 29.40 23.86
N VAL A 289 29.02 30.51 23.36
CA VAL A 289 28.47 31.23 22.21
C VAL A 289 28.70 30.38 20.97
N VAL A 290 27.70 29.58 20.59
CA VAL A 290 27.77 28.72 19.40
C VAL A 290 27.51 29.56 18.15
N THR A 291 28.55 29.76 17.34
CA THR A 291 28.40 30.36 16.01
C THR A 291 27.73 29.36 15.05
N ARG A 292 26.57 29.72 14.51
CA ARG A 292 25.84 28.89 13.54
C ARG A 292 26.47 29.03 12.15
N THR A 293 27.08 27.96 11.63
CA THR A 293 27.64 27.92 10.27
C THR A 293 26.71 27.15 9.32
N TYR A 294 26.29 27.78 8.21
CA TYR A 294 25.37 27.19 7.23
C TYR A 294 26.09 26.76 5.93
N THR A 295 27.17 26.00 6.07
CA THR A 295 27.98 25.51 4.93
C THR A 295 27.36 24.28 4.27
N ALA A 296 27.76 24.00 3.03
CA ALA A 296 27.34 22.79 2.30
C ALA A 296 27.69 21.50 3.08
N THR A 297 28.86 21.46 3.71
CA THR A 297 29.30 20.35 4.56
C THR A 297 28.34 20.10 5.73
N ASN A 298 27.85 21.16 6.37
CA ASN A 298 26.89 21.03 7.47
C ASN A 298 25.52 20.55 6.98
N ARG A 299 25.10 20.93 5.77
CA ARG A 299 23.87 20.40 5.16
C ARG A 299 23.99 18.91 4.84
N TRP A 300 25.15 18.44 4.36
CA TRP A 300 25.40 17.02 4.16
C TRP A 300 25.38 16.23 5.46
N LYS A 301 25.99 16.76 6.53
CA LYS A 301 25.89 16.16 7.87
C LYS A 301 24.44 16.06 8.34
N GLN A 302 23.63 17.12 8.17
CA GLN A 302 22.21 17.10 8.50
C GLN A 302 21.44 16.01 7.74
N ILE A 303 21.70 15.82 6.43
CA ILE A 303 21.08 14.76 5.64
C ILE A 303 21.48 13.39 6.16
N ARG A 304 22.78 13.16 6.39
CA ARG A 304 23.28 11.88 6.91
C ARG A 304 22.70 11.56 8.29
N ASP A 305 22.64 12.55 9.17
CA ASP A 305 22.12 12.38 10.51
C ASP A 305 20.60 12.14 10.48
N GLN A 306 19.86 12.81 9.59
CA GLN A 306 18.45 12.51 9.33
C GLN A 306 18.26 11.07 8.83
N ILE A 307 19.04 10.63 7.84
CA ILE A 307 18.99 9.25 7.32
C ILE A 307 19.26 8.26 8.46
N GLY A 308 20.30 8.47 9.27
CA GLY A 308 20.63 7.60 10.38
C GLY A 308 19.53 7.53 11.44
N MET A 309 18.95 8.67 11.82
CA MET A 309 17.84 8.71 12.78
C MET A 309 16.59 8.03 12.24
N ASP A 310 16.22 8.32 10.99
CA ASP A 310 15.03 7.76 10.36
C ASP A 310 15.18 6.25 10.13
N LEU A 311 16.33 5.78 9.62
CA LEU A 311 16.62 4.36 9.45
C LEU A 311 16.61 3.64 10.80
N LYS A 312 17.27 4.18 11.82
CA LYS A 312 17.26 3.57 13.16
C LYS A 312 15.85 3.42 13.66
N ARG A 313 15.01 4.46 13.51
CA ARG A 313 13.60 4.41 13.93
C ARG A 313 12.80 3.37 13.16
N ILE A 314 13.00 3.27 11.85
CA ILE A 314 12.29 2.30 11.00
C ILE A 314 12.71 0.89 11.36
N VAL A 315 14.01 0.59 11.32
CA VAL A 315 14.55 -0.76 11.50
C VAL A 315 14.33 -1.29 12.92
N THR A 316 14.32 -0.42 13.93
CA THR A 316 13.99 -0.82 15.32
C THR A 316 12.49 -0.85 15.60
N GLY A 317 11.67 -0.34 14.68
CA GLY A 317 10.22 -0.32 14.79
C GLY A 317 9.61 -1.71 14.59
N GLY A 318 8.66 -2.09 15.45
CA GLY A 318 7.99 -3.38 15.36
C GLY A 318 7.29 -3.64 14.02
N VAL A 319 6.81 -2.60 13.35
CA VAL A 319 6.22 -2.70 12.00
C VAL A 319 7.23 -3.23 11.00
N PHE A 320 8.46 -2.70 11.00
CA PHE A 320 9.48 -3.09 10.02
C PHE A 320 9.89 -4.53 10.24
N ILE A 321 10.11 -4.90 11.50
CA ILE A 321 10.52 -6.26 11.86
C ILE A 321 9.44 -7.26 11.42
N ILE A 322 8.17 -6.99 11.73
CA ILE A 322 7.07 -7.90 11.35
C ILE A 322 6.92 -7.96 9.82
N THR A 323 6.89 -6.81 9.14
CA THR A 323 6.75 -6.78 7.68
C THR A 323 7.94 -7.48 7.00
N MET A 324 9.17 -7.21 7.42
CA MET A 324 10.37 -7.85 6.89
C MET A 324 10.35 -9.36 7.11
N LEU A 325 9.98 -9.84 8.31
CA LEU A 325 9.87 -11.27 8.58
C LEU A 325 8.83 -11.95 7.69
N LEU A 326 7.68 -11.32 7.47
CA LEU A 326 6.65 -11.83 6.57
C LEU A 326 7.09 -11.83 5.11
N GLY A 327 7.76 -10.77 4.66
CA GLY A 327 8.33 -10.70 3.30
C GLY A 327 9.40 -11.77 3.07
N LEU A 328 10.26 -12.00 4.06
CA LEU A 328 11.25 -13.09 4.02
C LEU A 328 10.60 -14.46 4.03
N ALA A 329 9.57 -14.67 4.86
CA ALA A 329 8.82 -15.93 4.88
C ALA A 329 8.19 -16.22 3.52
N GLN A 330 7.49 -15.24 2.92
CA GLN A 330 6.93 -15.35 1.57
C GLN A 330 8.01 -15.71 0.55
N MET A 331 9.12 -14.99 0.56
CA MET A 331 10.21 -15.19 -0.39
C MET A 331 10.83 -16.58 -0.23
N ILE A 332 11.10 -17.04 0.99
CA ILE A 332 11.66 -18.38 1.26
C ILE A 332 10.68 -19.46 0.78
N THR A 333 9.38 -19.29 1.04
CA THR A 333 8.35 -20.20 0.55
C THR A 333 8.32 -20.25 -0.97
N SER A 334 8.36 -19.10 -1.66
CA SER A 334 8.40 -19.08 -3.14
C SER A 334 9.69 -19.67 -3.70
N LEU A 335 10.83 -19.43 -3.06
CA LEU A 335 12.13 -19.99 -3.44
C LEU A 335 12.20 -21.52 -3.25
N ALA A 336 11.38 -22.11 -2.38
CA ALA A 336 11.30 -23.56 -2.25
C ALA A 336 10.81 -24.25 -3.54
N PHE A 337 10.07 -23.52 -4.38
CA PHE A 337 9.54 -23.99 -5.66
C PHE A 337 10.34 -23.50 -6.87
N VAL A 338 11.55 -22.94 -6.67
CA VAL A 338 12.37 -22.40 -7.77
C VAL A 338 12.87 -23.47 -8.74
N THR A 339 13.00 -24.71 -8.27
CA THR A 339 13.49 -25.85 -9.08
C THR A 339 12.36 -26.62 -9.74
N SER A 340 11.11 -26.47 -9.28
CA SER A 340 9.96 -27.20 -9.81
C SER A 340 9.40 -26.50 -11.05
N MET A 341 9.43 -27.17 -12.19
CA MET A 341 8.82 -26.69 -13.43
C MET A 341 8.11 -27.83 -14.15
N TYR A 342 6.78 -27.80 -14.19
CA TYR A 342 5.94 -28.80 -14.88
C TYR A 342 6.36 -30.25 -14.58
N ASP A 343 6.36 -30.62 -13.28
CA ASP A 343 6.78 -31.92 -12.73
C ASP A 343 8.26 -32.30 -12.95
N ASN A 344 9.06 -31.43 -13.59
CA ASN A 344 10.49 -31.62 -13.74
C ASN A 344 11.29 -30.79 -12.71
N VAL A 345 12.45 -31.33 -12.33
CA VAL A 345 13.43 -30.65 -11.49
C VAL A 345 14.45 -29.95 -12.39
N THR A 346 14.52 -28.64 -12.28
CA THR A 346 15.47 -27.78 -13.01
C THR A 346 16.53 -27.23 -12.07
N TYR A 347 17.72 -26.93 -12.59
CA TYR A 347 18.76 -26.27 -11.79
C TYR A 347 18.34 -24.82 -11.48
N PRO A 348 18.58 -24.34 -10.25
CA PRO A 348 18.27 -22.97 -9.85
C PRO A 348 19.34 -22.01 -10.36
N VAL A 349 19.46 -21.88 -11.68
CA VAL A 349 20.33 -20.91 -12.36
C VAL A 349 20.04 -19.49 -11.88
N THR A 350 21.05 -18.62 -11.83
CA THR A 350 20.93 -17.33 -11.11
C THR A 350 19.81 -16.44 -11.65
N TYR A 351 19.56 -16.44 -12.96
CA TYR A 351 18.47 -15.64 -13.53
C TYR A 351 17.07 -16.15 -13.12
N SER A 352 16.86 -17.46 -12.99
CA SER A 352 15.55 -18.01 -12.58
C SER A 352 15.26 -17.70 -11.11
N VAL A 353 16.31 -17.74 -10.27
CA VAL A 353 16.23 -17.29 -8.88
C VAL A 353 15.90 -15.81 -8.81
N VAL A 354 16.55 -14.97 -9.64
CA VAL A 354 16.25 -13.53 -9.71
C VAL A 354 14.81 -13.26 -10.18
N ASP A 355 14.31 -13.99 -11.17
CA ASP A 355 12.93 -13.85 -11.65
C ASP A 355 11.92 -14.20 -10.53
N MET A 356 12.18 -15.28 -9.79
CA MET A 356 11.36 -15.68 -8.62
C MET A 356 11.42 -14.63 -7.49
N LEU A 357 12.60 -14.10 -7.19
CA LEU A 357 12.78 -13.02 -6.21
C LEU A 357 12.02 -11.75 -6.63
N SER A 358 12.12 -11.37 -7.90
CA SER A 358 11.47 -10.18 -8.45
C SER A 358 9.95 -10.29 -8.39
N GLY A 359 9.38 -11.46 -8.72
CA GLY A 359 7.95 -11.72 -8.63
C GLY A 359 7.42 -11.72 -7.20
N SER A 360 8.09 -12.43 -6.29
CA SER A 360 7.66 -12.59 -4.89
C SER A 360 7.73 -11.29 -4.08
N LEU A 361 8.73 -10.44 -4.32
CA LEU A 361 8.94 -9.21 -3.54
C LEU A 361 8.15 -8.02 -4.09
N PHE A 362 7.59 -8.07 -5.30
CA PHE A 362 6.97 -6.89 -5.92
C PHE A 362 5.88 -6.25 -5.04
N ILE A 363 4.85 -7.03 -4.66
CA ILE A 363 3.75 -6.54 -3.82
C ILE A 363 4.25 -6.12 -2.44
N PHE A 364 5.19 -6.90 -1.87
CA PHE A 364 5.80 -6.60 -0.58
C PHE A 364 6.49 -5.22 -0.58
N ILE A 365 7.31 -4.94 -1.60
CA ILE A 365 8.01 -3.66 -1.71
C ILE A 365 7.04 -2.51 -1.95
N ILE A 366 5.97 -2.70 -2.73
CA ILE A 366 4.93 -1.67 -2.89
C ILE A 366 4.29 -1.33 -1.53
N ILE A 367 4.02 -2.32 -0.67
CA ILE A 367 3.50 -2.10 0.69
C ILE A 367 4.51 -1.31 1.53
N VAL A 368 5.79 -1.69 1.51
CA VAL A 368 6.88 -0.98 2.21
C VAL A 368 6.98 0.48 1.73
N VAL A 369 6.98 0.71 0.42
CA VAL A 369 7.04 2.04 -0.19
C VAL A 369 5.83 2.88 0.24
N THR A 370 4.63 2.32 0.11
CA THR A 370 3.38 2.99 0.50
C THR A 370 3.44 3.40 1.96
N TYR A 371 3.71 2.46 2.86
CA TYR A 371 3.66 2.67 4.30
C TYR A 371 4.73 3.65 4.79
N TYR A 372 6.01 3.41 4.46
CA TYR A 372 7.12 4.18 4.99
C TYR A 372 7.28 5.55 4.35
N ALA A 373 6.86 5.75 3.09
CA ALA A 373 6.79 7.10 2.53
C ALA A 373 5.80 7.96 3.35
N GLY A 374 4.64 7.41 3.71
CA GLY A 374 3.68 8.07 4.59
C GLY A 374 4.22 8.31 6.00
N ASP A 375 4.80 7.29 6.63
CA ASP A 375 5.40 7.40 7.97
C ASP A 375 6.51 8.48 8.04
N LEU A 376 7.36 8.57 7.01
CA LEU A 376 8.42 9.56 6.93
C LEU A 376 7.93 10.99 6.72
N VAL A 377 6.84 11.18 5.97
CA VAL A 377 6.24 12.50 5.73
C VAL A 377 5.44 12.98 6.93
N TRP A 378 4.74 12.09 7.62
CA TRP A 378 3.78 12.45 8.68
C TRP A 378 4.36 12.38 10.10
N LYS A 379 5.54 11.77 10.29
CA LYS A 379 6.18 11.60 11.59
C LYS A 379 6.18 12.81 12.52
N ASP A 380 6.55 13.97 11.98
CA ASP A 380 6.74 15.16 12.80
C ASP A 380 5.39 15.72 13.27
N ARG A 381 4.35 15.57 12.44
CA ARG A 381 2.98 15.99 12.78
C ARG A 381 2.33 15.05 13.79
N GLU A 382 2.54 13.75 13.65
CA GLU A 382 2.04 12.75 14.60
C GLU A 382 2.67 12.91 15.98
N ALA A 383 3.98 13.24 16.03
CA ALA A 383 4.68 13.55 17.26
C ALA A 383 4.39 14.96 17.81
N ARG A 384 3.56 15.78 17.12
CA ARG A 384 3.31 17.21 17.42
C ARG A 384 4.60 18.05 17.53
N MET A 385 5.64 17.65 16.78
CA MET A 385 6.95 18.31 16.73
C MET A 385 7.15 19.15 15.47
N ASN A 386 6.18 19.17 14.56
CA ASN A 386 6.24 19.93 13.31
C ASN A 386 6.49 21.43 13.55
N ASP A 387 5.88 22.04 14.58
CA ASP A 387 6.08 23.46 14.90
C ASP A 387 7.53 23.75 15.32
N ILE A 388 8.16 22.84 16.08
CA ILE A 388 9.56 22.95 16.50
C ILE A 388 10.48 22.79 15.27
N LYS A 389 10.19 21.79 14.42
CA LYS A 389 10.98 21.50 13.23
C LYS A 389 10.91 22.62 12.20
N ASP A 390 9.75 23.24 12.05
CA ASP A 390 9.53 24.35 11.12
C ASP A 390 10.24 25.64 11.57
N ALA A 391 10.48 25.81 12.88
CA ALA A 391 11.27 26.91 13.43
C ALA A 391 12.79 26.73 13.24
N LEU A 392 13.26 25.52 12.89
CA LEU A 392 14.68 25.28 12.66
C LEU A 392 15.15 25.96 11.35
N PRO A 393 16.37 26.51 11.32
CA PRO A 393 16.95 27.12 10.13
C PRO A 393 17.44 26.06 9.11
N THR A 394 16.61 25.05 8.85
CA THR A 394 16.85 24.03 7.84
C THR A 394 16.22 24.46 6.52
N PRO A 395 16.84 24.21 5.35
CA PRO A 395 16.19 24.40 4.06
C PRO A 395 15.01 23.45 3.86
N SER A 396 13.92 23.89 3.20
CA SER A 396 12.72 23.06 3.01
C SER A 396 12.92 21.82 2.12
N TRP A 397 13.94 21.81 1.26
CA TRP A 397 14.26 20.66 0.41
C TRP A 397 14.96 19.54 1.18
N LEU A 398 15.67 19.87 2.27
CA LEU A 398 16.55 18.96 2.97
C LEU A 398 15.78 17.77 3.60
N PRO A 399 14.65 18.00 4.30
CA PRO A 399 13.83 16.90 4.81
C PRO A 399 13.30 15.97 3.73
N LEU A 400 12.93 16.52 2.56
CA LEU A 400 12.38 15.74 1.44
C LEU A 400 13.46 14.84 0.81
N VAL A 401 14.65 15.39 0.55
CA VAL A 401 15.79 14.60 0.04
C VAL A 401 16.23 13.56 1.08
N GLY A 402 16.27 13.94 2.36
CA GLY A 402 16.54 13.00 3.45
C GLY A 402 15.55 11.83 3.46
N ASN A 403 14.25 12.11 3.37
CA ASN A 403 13.22 11.06 3.31
C ASN A 403 13.38 10.15 2.08
N PHE A 404 13.68 10.72 0.91
CA PHE A 404 13.92 9.93 -0.31
C PHE A 404 15.15 9.02 -0.18
N LEU A 405 16.28 9.55 0.30
CA LEU A 405 17.50 8.77 0.50
C LEU A 405 17.34 7.70 1.58
N THR A 406 16.63 7.99 2.67
CA THR A 406 16.28 6.99 3.70
C THR A 406 15.55 5.80 3.06
N MET A 407 14.56 6.08 2.20
CA MET A 407 13.82 5.02 1.50
C MET A 407 14.69 4.22 0.54
N LEU A 408 15.60 4.87 -0.20
CA LEU A 408 16.53 4.15 -1.08
C LEU A 408 17.47 3.22 -0.29
N VAL A 409 18.02 3.70 0.83
CA VAL A 409 18.88 2.87 1.69
C VAL A 409 18.09 1.72 2.31
N LEU A 410 16.85 1.98 2.77
CA LEU A 410 15.97 0.95 3.30
C LEU A 410 15.71 -0.16 2.27
N LEU A 411 15.33 0.22 1.05
CA LEU A 411 15.07 -0.71 -0.04
C LEU A 411 16.33 -1.46 -0.47
N LEU A 412 17.50 -0.81 -0.47
CA LEU A 412 18.77 -1.47 -0.76
C LEU A 412 19.07 -2.57 0.27
N VAL A 413 18.85 -2.30 1.55
CA VAL A 413 19.01 -3.31 2.61
C VAL A 413 18.08 -4.50 2.35
N VAL A 414 16.82 -4.26 1.98
CA VAL A 414 15.88 -5.34 1.67
C VAL A 414 16.35 -6.18 0.49
N PHE A 415 16.82 -5.57 -0.61
CA PHE A 415 17.31 -6.31 -1.78
C PHE A 415 18.62 -7.06 -1.52
N LEU A 416 19.50 -6.53 -0.66
CA LEU A 416 20.70 -7.25 -0.25
C LEU A 416 20.35 -8.50 0.57
N ILE A 417 19.37 -8.41 1.46
CA ILE A 417 18.90 -9.58 2.23
C ILE A 417 18.23 -10.60 1.31
N ALA A 418 17.43 -10.14 0.33
CA ALA A 418 16.81 -11.02 -0.67
C ALA A 418 17.85 -11.73 -1.55
N THR A 419 18.89 -11.01 -1.96
CA THR A 419 20.02 -11.57 -2.72
C THR A 419 20.73 -12.64 -1.91
N LEU A 420 21.01 -12.37 -0.63
CA LEU A 420 21.63 -13.35 0.28
C LEU A 420 20.77 -14.62 0.40
N ALA A 421 19.45 -14.47 0.56
CA ALA A 421 18.56 -15.61 0.61
C ALA A 421 18.54 -16.41 -0.71
N GLY A 422 18.56 -15.74 -1.86
CA GLY A 422 18.69 -16.39 -3.16
C GLY A 422 19.97 -17.23 -3.28
N ILE A 423 21.12 -16.65 -2.89
CA ILE A 423 22.42 -17.34 -2.88
C ILE A 423 22.39 -18.56 -1.94
N ILE A 424 21.80 -18.41 -0.74
CA ILE A 424 21.63 -19.51 0.20
C ILE A 424 20.79 -20.62 -0.42
N THR A 425 19.65 -20.29 -1.06
CA THR A 425 18.81 -21.29 -1.73
C THR A 425 19.54 -22.01 -2.86
N GLN A 426 20.34 -21.30 -3.68
CA GLN A 426 21.16 -21.92 -4.71
C GLN A 426 22.16 -22.93 -4.11
N ALA A 427 22.87 -22.51 -3.05
CA ALA A 427 23.82 -23.36 -2.34
C ALA A 427 23.16 -24.60 -1.73
N LEU A 428 21.98 -24.46 -1.12
CA LEU A 428 21.20 -25.56 -0.53
C LEU A 428 20.74 -26.57 -1.58
N ASN A 429 20.46 -26.12 -2.80
CA ASN A 429 20.09 -26.97 -3.94
C ASN A 429 21.31 -27.53 -4.70
N GLY A 430 22.53 -27.36 -4.17
CA GLY A 430 23.76 -27.89 -4.77
C GLY A 430 24.30 -27.10 -5.97
N TYR A 431 23.75 -25.91 -6.25
CA TYR A 431 24.22 -25.03 -7.32
C TYR A 431 25.17 -23.96 -6.76
N MET A 432 26.47 -24.12 -7.03
CA MET A 432 27.53 -23.26 -6.46
C MET A 432 28.05 -22.18 -7.42
N HIS A 433 27.47 -22.05 -8.61
CA HIS A 433 27.87 -21.04 -9.60
C HIS A 433 27.09 -19.74 -9.38
N PHE A 434 27.59 -18.89 -8.49
CA PHE A 434 26.93 -17.63 -8.15
C PHE A 434 27.37 -16.49 -9.08
N GLU A 435 26.47 -16.05 -9.96
CA GLU A 435 26.69 -14.87 -10.81
C GLU A 435 26.28 -13.58 -10.06
N LEU A 436 27.21 -13.01 -9.31
CA LEU A 436 26.97 -11.78 -8.52
C LEU A 436 26.66 -10.56 -9.39
N ASP A 437 27.18 -10.53 -10.61
CA ASP A 437 26.89 -9.51 -11.61
C ASP A 437 25.43 -9.57 -12.06
N VAL A 438 24.85 -10.77 -12.21
CA VAL A 438 23.41 -10.93 -12.51
C VAL A 438 22.56 -10.44 -11.35
N TYR A 439 22.89 -10.78 -10.11
CA TYR A 439 22.18 -10.21 -8.95
C TYR A 439 22.26 -8.68 -8.92
N LEU A 440 23.41 -8.09 -9.22
CA LEU A 440 23.53 -6.63 -9.21
C LEU A 440 22.77 -5.98 -10.37
N LEU A 441 22.96 -6.46 -11.60
CA LEU A 441 22.52 -5.79 -12.83
C LEU A 441 21.13 -6.19 -13.30
N TYR A 442 20.65 -7.39 -12.94
CA TYR A 442 19.32 -7.89 -13.31
C TYR A 442 18.31 -7.75 -12.16
N PHE A 443 18.75 -7.83 -10.90
CA PHE A 443 17.87 -7.67 -9.73
C PHE A 443 17.98 -6.28 -9.08
N ILE A 444 19.11 -5.98 -8.43
CA ILE A 444 19.23 -4.81 -7.53
C ILE A 444 19.07 -3.50 -8.28
N VAL A 445 19.86 -3.25 -9.33
CA VAL A 445 19.83 -1.98 -10.06
C VAL A 445 18.46 -1.73 -10.72
N PRO A 446 17.86 -2.67 -11.45
CA PRO A 446 16.51 -2.51 -11.99
C PRO A 446 15.43 -2.27 -10.93
N ALA A 447 15.49 -2.99 -9.82
CA ALA A 447 14.55 -2.82 -8.71
C ALA A 447 14.73 -1.44 -8.05
N MET A 448 15.96 -1.02 -7.79
CA MET A 448 16.28 0.31 -7.22
C MET A 448 15.77 1.45 -8.10
N LEU A 449 15.96 1.36 -9.42
CA LEU A 449 15.45 2.36 -10.35
C LEU A 449 13.92 2.38 -10.36
N SER A 450 13.29 1.21 -10.34
CA SER A 450 11.82 1.08 -10.38
C SER A 450 11.16 1.57 -9.10
N PHE A 451 11.60 1.09 -7.95
CA PHE A 451 11.02 1.45 -6.64
C PHE A 451 11.51 2.80 -6.14
N GLY A 452 12.66 3.29 -6.61
CA GLY A 452 13.06 4.69 -6.45
C GLY A 452 12.05 5.64 -7.07
N PHE A 453 11.59 5.37 -8.30
CA PHE A 453 10.52 6.13 -8.93
C PHE A 453 9.22 6.10 -8.10
N PHE A 454 8.76 4.91 -7.70
CA PHE A 454 7.56 4.79 -6.86
C PHE A 454 7.69 5.50 -5.51
N THR A 455 8.89 5.57 -4.95
CA THR A 455 9.17 6.34 -3.73
C THR A 455 9.01 7.84 -3.97
N MET A 456 9.53 8.38 -5.08
CA MET A 456 9.34 9.78 -5.45
C MET A 456 7.86 10.12 -5.61
N LEU A 457 7.12 9.24 -6.29
CA LEU A 457 5.67 9.36 -6.44
C LEU A 457 4.95 9.32 -5.10
N ALA A 458 5.27 8.36 -4.23
CA ALA A 458 4.66 8.22 -2.90
C ALA A 458 4.91 9.45 -2.03
N LEU A 459 6.14 9.97 -1.98
CA LEU A 459 6.48 11.18 -1.25
C LEU A 459 5.71 12.39 -1.77
N CYS A 460 5.55 12.53 -3.08
CA CYS A 460 4.74 13.58 -3.69
C CYS A 460 3.27 13.48 -3.28
N VAL A 461 2.66 12.30 -3.46
CA VAL A 461 1.26 12.05 -3.09
C VAL A 461 1.01 12.33 -1.60
N HIS A 462 1.88 11.85 -0.71
CA HIS A 462 1.75 12.08 0.73
C HIS A 462 1.92 13.54 1.12
N THR A 463 2.79 14.29 0.44
CA THR A 463 3.02 15.72 0.71
C THR A 463 1.82 16.55 0.27
N LEU A 464 1.20 16.21 -0.86
CA LEU A 464 0.00 16.88 -1.38
C LEU A 464 -1.25 16.55 -0.55
N SER A 465 -1.29 15.37 0.04
CA SER A 465 -2.46 14.89 0.78
C SER A 465 -2.73 15.69 2.06
N PRO A 466 -4.01 15.96 2.38
CA PRO A 466 -4.42 16.68 3.59
C PRO A 466 -4.35 15.81 4.86
N ASN A 467 -4.43 14.48 4.71
CA ASN A 467 -4.36 13.50 5.79
C ASN A 467 -3.50 12.30 5.33
N LYS A 468 -2.78 11.68 6.27
CA LYS A 468 -2.00 10.45 6.09
C LYS A 468 -2.82 9.35 5.41
N TYR A 469 -4.04 9.09 5.88
CA TYR A 469 -4.89 8.04 5.33
C TYR A 469 -5.32 8.32 3.89
N LEU A 470 -5.58 9.59 3.55
CA LEU A 470 -5.85 9.97 2.16
C LEU A 470 -4.61 9.82 1.29
N GLY A 471 -3.41 10.08 1.83
CA GLY A 471 -2.15 9.84 1.12
C GLY A 471 -1.91 8.37 0.80
N TYR A 472 -2.14 7.47 1.76
CA TYR A 472 -2.04 6.03 1.50
C TYR A 472 -3.02 5.60 0.42
N PHE A 473 -4.28 6.03 0.55
CA PHE A 473 -5.31 5.70 -0.43
C PHE A 473 -4.98 6.26 -1.82
N ALA A 474 -4.61 7.53 -1.93
CA ALA A 474 -4.31 8.17 -3.20
C ALA A 474 -3.10 7.52 -3.89
N PHE A 475 -2.09 7.08 -3.14
CA PHE A 475 -0.96 6.37 -3.73
C PHE A 475 -1.39 5.00 -4.29
N ILE A 476 -2.10 4.20 -3.50
CA ILE A 476 -2.64 2.91 -3.95
C ILE A 476 -3.55 3.11 -5.16
N LEU A 477 -4.41 4.12 -5.14
CA LEU A 477 -5.28 4.48 -6.25
C LEU A 477 -4.49 4.76 -7.53
N VAL A 478 -3.41 5.56 -7.46
CA VAL A 478 -2.56 5.84 -8.62
C VAL A 478 -1.91 4.56 -9.15
N ILE A 479 -1.44 3.66 -8.27
CA ILE A 479 -0.85 2.38 -8.69
C ILE A 479 -1.90 1.50 -9.39
N VAL A 480 -3.08 1.37 -8.80
CA VAL A 480 -4.18 0.56 -9.33
C VAL A 480 -4.65 1.12 -10.67
N LEU A 481 -4.88 2.43 -10.77
CA LEU A 481 -5.21 3.07 -12.05
C LEU A 481 -4.10 2.85 -13.07
N ASN A 482 -2.83 2.96 -12.69
CA ASN A 482 -1.74 2.70 -13.62
C ASN A 482 -1.69 1.25 -14.14
N ILE A 483 -2.18 0.27 -13.37
CA ILE A 483 -2.22 -1.13 -13.82
C ILE A 483 -3.35 -1.34 -14.83
N PHE A 484 -4.54 -0.78 -14.58
CA PHE A 484 -5.73 -1.11 -15.36
C PHE A 484 -6.14 -0.07 -16.41
N LEU A 485 -5.91 1.22 -16.15
CA LEU A 485 -6.43 2.32 -16.97
C LEU A 485 -5.91 2.27 -18.40
N TRP A 486 -4.60 2.07 -18.60
CA TRP A 486 -3.97 2.11 -19.92
C TRP A 486 -4.47 1.01 -20.85
N SER A 487 -4.68 -0.19 -20.30
CA SER A 487 -5.32 -1.29 -21.02
C SER A 487 -6.75 -0.92 -21.43
N GLY A 488 -7.46 -0.21 -20.55
CA GLY A 488 -8.82 0.28 -20.76
C GLY A 488 -9.02 1.24 -21.93
N ILE A 489 -8.01 2.06 -22.21
CA ILE A 489 -8.05 3.06 -23.29
C ILE A 489 -7.23 2.65 -24.51
N ASP A 490 -6.86 1.37 -24.60
CA ASP A 490 -6.03 0.80 -25.68
C ASP A 490 -4.70 1.55 -25.90
N VAL A 491 -4.11 2.05 -24.81
CA VAL A 491 -2.82 2.74 -24.83
C VAL A 491 -1.74 1.77 -24.37
N GLU A 492 -1.00 1.23 -25.32
CA GLU A 492 0.12 0.32 -25.06
C GLU A 492 1.50 1.00 -25.01
N SER A 493 1.56 2.29 -24.77
CA SER A 493 2.83 3.04 -24.74
C SER A 493 3.49 3.07 -23.37
N ASN A 494 4.78 2.69 -23.34
CA ASN A 494 5.65 2.81 -22.15
C ASN A 494 5.92 4.27 -21.73
N LEU A 495 5.57 5.26 -22.56
CA LEU A 495 5.71 6.68 -22.23
C LEU A 495 4.63 7.17 -21.26
N VAL A 496 3.49 6.47 -21.19
CA VAL A 496 2.34 6.88 -20.39
C VAL A 496 2.08 5.93 -19.22
N LYS A 497 2.34 4.63 -19.41
CA LYS A 497 2.37 3.64 -18.33
C LYS A 497 3.45 4.04 -17.31
N LEU A 498 3.07 4.52 -16.13
CA LEU A 498 4.00 5.01 -15.10
C LEU A 498 5.03 3.95 -14.78
N ASN A 499 6.31 4.35 -14.81
CA ASN A 499 7.47 3.47 -14.64
C ASN A 499 7.55 2.32 -15.67
N GLY A 500 6.85 2.46 -16.79
CA GLY A 500 6.83 1.51 -17.90
C GLY A 500 8.14 1.51 -18.67
N SER A 501 8.58 0.32 -19.06
CA SER A 501 9.78 0.11 -19.87
C SER A 501 9.64 -1.18 -20.67
N PRO A 502 10.36 -1.32 -21.80
CA PRO A 502 10.58 -2.64 -22.41
C PRO A 502 11.07 -3.62 -21.36
N GLY A 503 10.56 -4.86 -21.37
CA GLY A 503 11.03 -5.89 -20.44
C GLY A 503 12.51 -6.18 -20.68
N ILE A 504 13.30 -6.20 -19.62
CA ILE A 504 14.66 -6.73 -19.68
C ILE A 504 14.57 -8.23 -19.40
N ARG A 505 15.16 -9.04 -20.27
CA ARG A 505 15.29 -10.49 -20.07
C ARG A 505 16.77 -10.83 -20.08
N TYR A 506 17.17 -11.63 -19.11
CA TYR A 506 18.51 -12.20 -19.08
C TYR A 506 18.44 -13.66 -19.53
N SER A 507 19.41 -14.08 -20.33
CA SER A 507 19.63 -15.49 -20.69
C SER A 507 21.12 -15.73 -20.78
N ASP A 508 21.60 -16.89 -20.33
CA ASP A 508 23.03 -17.22 -20.38
C ASP A 508 23.61 -17.15 -21.81
N MET A 509 22.77 -17.41 -22.83
CA MET A 509 23.19 -17.38 -24.24
C MET A 509 23.32 -15.95 -24.81
N ALA A 510 22.44 -15.04 -24.42
CA ALA A 510 22.34 -13.69 -25.01
C ALA A 510 22.68 -12.56 -24.02
N ARG A 511 22.93 -12.89 -22.75
CA ARG A 511 22.96 -11.98 -21.60
C ARG A 511 21.74 -11.05 -21.64
N PHE A 512 21.96 -9.74 -21.69
CA PHE A 512 20.88 -8.73 -21.77
C PHE A 512 20.36 -8.44 -23.19
N GLY A 513 20.97 -9.05 -24.22
CA GLY A 513 20.55 -8.92 -25.62
C GLY A 513 20.36 -7.46 -26.09
N PRO A 514 19.37 -7.18 -26.96
CA PRO A 514 19.07 -5.83 -27.44
C PRO A 514 18.25 -4.98 -26.45
N TYR A 515 17.79 -5.55 -25.33
CA TYR A 515 16.80 -4.93 -24.44
C TYR A 515 17.34 -3.76 -23.61
N LEU A 516 18.64 -3.77 -23.31
CA LEU A 516 19.25 -2.84 -22.34
C LEU A 516 19.13 -1.35 -22.75
N LYS A 517 19.39 -1.03 -24.02
CA LYS A 517 19.37 0.37 -24.51
C LYS A 517 17.98 1.00 -24.37
N GLY A 518 16.95 0.28 -24.82
CA GLY A 518 15.56 0.73 -24.72
C GLY A 518 15.14 0.88 -23.26
N TRP A 519 15.48 -0.10 -22.42
CA TRP A 519 15.18 -0.05 -20.99
C TRP A 519 15.82 1.17 -20.30
N LEU A 520 17.11 1.43 -20.52
CA LEU A 520 17.82 2.58 -19.94
C LEU A 520 17.20 3.92 -20.32
N PHE A 521 16.80 4.09 -21.58
CA PHE A 521 16.13 5.30 -22.03
C PHE A 521 14.83 5.55 -21.26
N PHE A 522 13.97 4.54 -21.16
CA PHE A 522 12.71 4.67 -20.42
C PHE A 522 12.93 4.88 -18.92
N ARG A 523 13.95 4.26 -18.32
CA ARG A 523 14.30 4.53 -16.92
C ARG A 523 14.77 5.96 -16.71
N ALA A 524 15.64 6.48 -17.57
CA ALA A 524 16.08 7.87 -17.51
C ALA A 524 14.90 8.84 -17.66
N TYR A 525 14.02 8.60 -18.63
CA TYR A 525 12.78 9.36 -18.84
C TYR A 525 11.92 9.41 -17.57
N TRP A 526 11.61 8.26 -16.98
CA TRP A 526 10.79 8.20 -15.77
C TRP A 526 11.49 8.79 -14.55
N TRP A 527 12.82 8.70 -14.44
CA TRP A 527 13.58 9.34 -13.37
C TRP A 527 13.59 10.87 -13.48
N VAL A 528 13.65 11.43 -14.70
CA VAL A 528 13.46 12.87 -14.92
C VAL A 528 12.05 13.28 -14.49
N PHE A 529 11.02 12.51 -14.85
CA PHE A 529 9.66 12.76 -14.38
C PHE A 529 9.53 12.63 -12.84
N GLY A 530 10.20 11.65 -12.24
CA GLY A 530 10.27 11.49 -10.79
C GLY A 530 10.93 12.67 -10.08
N ALA A 531 11.99 13.23 -10.65
CA ALA A 531 12.63 14.45 -10.14
C ALA A 531 11.66 15.65 -10.20
N LEU A 532 10.83 15.73 -11.25
CA LEU A 532 9.77 16.73 -11.35
C LEU A 532 8.69 16.51 -10.28
N LEU A 533 8.32 15.27 -9.96
CA LEU A 533 7.41 14.97 -8.84
C LEU A 533 7.98 15.41 -7.49
N LEU A 534 9.28 15.18 -7.23
CA LEU A 534 9.94 15.68 -6.02
C LEU A 534 9.99 17.22 -5.99
N PHE A 535 10.18 17.86 -7.15
CA PHE A 535 10.12 19.32 -7.23
C PHE A 535 8.73 19.86 -6.90
N ILE A 536 7.66 19.22 -7.40
CA ILE A 536 6.28 19.54 -7.02
C ILE A 536 6.09 19.34 -5.50
N ALA A 537 6.54 18.21 -4.95
CA ALA A 537 6.46 17.95 -3.52
C ALA A 537 7.16 19.05 -2.70
N PHE A 538 8.34 19.51 -3.14
CA PHE A 538 9.05 20.62 -2.51
C PHE A 538 8.27 21.94 -2.51
N LEU A 539 7.63 22.29 -3.64
CA LEU A 539 6.82 23.49 -3.74
C LEU A 539 5.65 23.46 -2.75
N PHE A 540 4.94 22.32 -2.69
CA PHE A 540 3.76 22.14 -1.85
C PHE A 540 4.06 21.73 -0.40
N ALA A 541 5.33 21.50 -0.03
CA ALA A 541 5.72 21.22 1.34
C ALA A 541 5.31 22.37 2.28
N VAL A 542 4.36 22.11 3.17
CA VAL A 542 3.82 23.11 4.11
C VAL A 542 4.80 23.29 5.27
N ARG A 543 5.15 24.55 5.57
CA ARG A 543 5.76 24.98 6.83
C ARG A 543 4.77 25.86 7.57
N GLY A 544 4.54 25.58 8.86
CA GLY A 544 3.58 26.29 9.69
C GLY A 544 2.18 25.67 9.72
N ARG A 545 1.26 26.31 10.46
CA ARG A 545 -0.07 25.77 10.77
C ARG A 545 -1.13 26.02 9.69
N GLU A 546 -0.92 26.98 8.80
CA GLU A 546 -1.87 27.27 7.72
C GLU A 546 -1.76 26.23 6.61
N SER A 547 -2.81 25.40 6.46
CA SER A 547 -2.82 24.25 5.56
C SER A 547 -3.82 24.36 4.41
N GLY A 548 -4.60 25.46 4.35
CA GLY A 548 -5.64 25.67 3.34
C GLY A 548 -5.08 25.68 1.92
N THR A 549 -5.84 25.13 0.96
CA THR A 549 -5.40 24.93 -0.43
C THR A 549 -4.94 26.23 -1.11
N GLY A 550 -5.67 27.34 -0.88
CA GLY A 550 -5.29 28.65 -1.41
C GLY A 550 -3.97 29.19 -0.83
N TRP A 551 -3.71 28.94 0.45
CA TRP A 551 -2.45 29.31 1.10
C TRP A 551 -1.27 28.48 0.56
N ARG A 552 -1.48 27.17 0.34
CA ARG A 552 -0.48 26.30 -0.28
C ARG A 552 -0.09 26.78 -1.67
N LEU A 553 -1.07 27.21 -2.48
CA LEU A 553 -0.82 27.70 -3.83
C LEU A 553 0.00 29.02 -3.83
N ARG A 554 -0.31 29.93 -2.91
CA ARG A 554 0.46 31.17 -2.72
C ARG A 554 1.90 30.89 -2.29
N MET A 555 2.09 30.03 -1.28
CA MET A 555 3.44 29.63 -0.83
C MET A 555 4.24 28.91 -1.92
N ALA A 556 3.59 28.07 -2.72
CA ALA A 556 4.23 27.43 -3.87
C ALA A 556 4.72 28.47 -4.89
N GLY A 557 3.89 29.48 -5.19
CA GLY A 557 4.27 30.60 -6.05
C GLY A 557 5.46 31.40 -5.51
N ASP A 558 5.49 31.68 -4.20
CA ASP A 558 6.61 32.40 -3.57
C ASP A 558 7.90 31.58 -3.58
N LYS A 559 7.83 30.28 -3.32
CA LYS A 559 8.99 29.39 -3.44
C LYS A 559 9.49 29.35 -4.88
N LEU A 560 8.62 29.22 -5.87
CA LEU A 560 9.00 29.20 -7.28
C LEU A 560 9.73 30.50 -7.68
N LYS A 561 9.22 31.66 -7.26
CA LYS A 561 9.86 32.97 -7.47
C LYS A 561 11.25 33.05 -6.81
N ARG A 562 11.39 32.52 -5.58
CA ARG A 562 12.67 32.48 -4.86
C ARG A 562 13.69 31.55 -5.52
N THR A 563 13.27 30.36 -5.95
CA THR A 563 14.12 29.38 -6.64
C THR A 563 14.56 29.89 -8.02
N GLY A 564 13.65 30.55 -8.76
CA GLY A 564 13.97 31.22 -10.03
C GLY A 564 14.97 32.36 -9.86
N ARG A 565 14.83 33.19 -8.81
CA ARG A 565 15.79 34.27 -8.49
C ARG A 565 17.15 33.75 -8.02
N SER A 566 17.23 32.58 -7.38
CA SER A 566 18.53 31.98 -7.02
C SER A 566 19.27 31.38 -8.20
N HIS A 567 18.58 30.79 -9.19
CA HIS A 567 19.25 30.17 -10.35
C HIS A 567 19.77 31.17 -11.38
N PHE A 568 19.12 32.33 -11.54
CA PHE A 568 19.65 33.41 -12.40
C PHE A 568 20.90 34.12 -11.83
N ARG A 569 21.34 33.77 -10.61
CA ARG A 569 22.58 34.28 -10.00
C ARG A 569 23.77 33.33 -10.12
N PHE A 570 23.56 32.09 -10.58
CA PHE A 570 24.60 31.05 -10.66
C PHE A 570 25.04 30.70 -12.10
N TRP A 571 24.55 31.43 -13.11
CA TRP A 571 24.98 31.25 -14.51
C TRP A 571 25.58 32.56 -15.05
N PRO A 572 26.91 32.72 -15.15
CA PRO A 572 27.53 33.89 -15.73
C PRO A 572 27.52 33.80 -17.25
N VAL A 573 26.33 33.72 -17.87
CA VAL A 573 26.19 33.86 -19.34
C VAL A 573 24.93 34.66 -19.73
N GLY A 574 24.04 35.00 -18.80
CA GLY A 574 22.76 35.66 -19.13
C GLY A 574 22.69 37.18 -18.97
N SER A 575 23.75 37.86 -18.53
CA SER A 575 23.66 39.30 -18.18
C SER A 575 24.02 40.28 -19.30
N TYR A 576 24.24 39.81 -20.53
CA TYR A 576 24.57 40.68 -21.68
C TYR A 576 23.38 40.99 -22.60
N TRP A 577 22.22 40.35 -22.42
CA TRP A 577 21.07 40.52 -23.31
C TRP A 577 19.92 41.38 -22.74
N ALA A 578 20.06 41.91 -21.52
CA ALA A 578 19.01 42.65 -20.83
C ALA A 578 19.28 44.15 -20.63
N ARG A 579 20.31 44.72 -21.30
CA ARG A 579 20.50 46.17 -21.37
C ARG A 579 20.59 46.59 -22.84
N GLY A 580 19.44 47.00 -23.37
CA GLY A 580 19.36 47.75 -24.62
C GLY A 580 19.87 49.18 -24.40
N ASP A 581 21.15 49.33 -24.10
CA ASP A 581 21.83 50.62 -24.12
C ASP A 581 22.76 50.66 -25.34
N THR A 582 22.24 51.18 -26.44
CA THR A 582 23.02 51.59 -27.60
C THR A 582 23.83 52.83 -27.25
N THR A 583 25.00 52.67 -26.63
CA THR A 583 26.07 53.67 -26.71
C THR A 583 27.43 52.97 -26.72
N ILE A 584 28.09 53.05 -27.87
CA ILE A 584 29.51 52.72 -28.04
C ILE A 584 30.30 53.92 -27.50
N PRO A 585 31.33 53.72 -26.67
CA PRO A 585 32.49 54.59 -26.77
C PRO A 585 33.80 53.81 -26.94
N LYS A 586 34.65 54.43 -27.75
CA LYS A 586 35.99 54.00 -28.16
C LYS A 586 37.01 54.10 -27.02
N TRP A 587 38.01 53.22 -27.14
CA TRP A 587 39.29 53.07 -26.43
C TRP A 587 39.23 52.29 -25.13
#